data_AF-A0A871BBV6-F1
#
_entry.id   AF-A0A871BBV6-F1
#
_cell.length_a   1.000
_cell.length_b   1.000
_cell.length_c   1.000
_cell.angle_alpha   90.00
_cell.angle_beta   90.00
_cell.angle_gamma   90.00
#
_symmetry.space_group_name_H-M   'P 1'
#
loop_
_entity.id
_entity.type
_entity.pdbx_description
1 polymer ?
#
loop_
_entity_poly.entity_id
_entity_poly.type
_entity_poly.pdbx_seq_one_letter_code
_entity_poly.pdbx_strand_id
1 'polypeptide(L)' 'MQCHYCDREAAYAAEKDHIKVGLCERHFRKRVEELAESEELAALKEKLDINRTK' A
#
# COMPACT_ATOMS: atom_id res chain seq x y z
N MET A 1 -0.08 5.89 -17.39
CA MET A 1 -0.52 6.64 -16.18
C MET A 1 0.71 6.91 -15.32
N GLN A 2 0.77 8.05 -14.63
CA GLN A 2 1.97 8.46 -13.89
C GLN A 2 1.85 8.17 -12.39
N CYS A 3 3.01 8.01 -11.73
CA CYS A 3 3.05 7.88 -10.29
C CYS A 3 2.62 9.21 -9.63
N HIS A 4 1.81 9.13 -8.59
CA HIS A 4 1.37 10.30 -7.85
C HIS A 4 2.52 11.05 -7.14
N TYR A 5 3.59 10.33 -6.78
CA TYR A 5 4.71 10.88 -6.00
C TYR A 5 5.95 11.18 -6.84
N CYS A 6 5.97 10.85 -8.13
CA CYS A 6 7.05 11.22 -9.05
C CYS A 6 6.61 11.06 -10.51
N ASP A 7 7.38 11.61 -11.45
CA ASP A 7 7.04 11.60 -12.87
C ASP A 7 7.26 10.25 -13.59
N ARG A 8 7.60 9.19 -12.85
CA ARG A 8 7.79 7.85 -13.42
C ARG A 8 6.46 7.23 -13.82
N GLU A 9 6.51 6.33 -14.78
CA GLU A 9 5.36 5.49 -15.12
C GLU A 9 4.90 4.69 -13.89
N ALA A 10 3.59 4.66 -13.67
CA ALA A 10 3.00 3.87 -12.60
C ALA A 10 2.86 2.41 -13.04
N ALA A 11 3.32 1.51 -12.17
CA ALA A 11 3.20 0.06 -12.34
C ALA A 11 1.90 -0.47 -11.73
N TYR A 12 1.36 0.23 -10.72
CA TYR A 12 0.14 -0.13 -9.99
C TYR A 12 -0.86 1.02 -10.03
N ALA A 13 -2.14 0.67 -10.00
CA ALA A 13 -3.24 1.63 -9.91
C ALA A 13 -4.20 1.22 -8.79
N ALA A 14 -4.57 2.17 -7.93
CA ALA A 14 -5.63 2.02 -6.95
C ALA A 14 -6.80 2.93 -7.35
N GLU A 15 -8.03 2.44 -7.22
CA GLU A 15 -9.24 3.20 -7.49
C GLU A 15 -10.16 3.17 -6.27
N LYS A 16 -10.70 4.34 -5.90
CA LYS A 16 -11.72 4.46 -4.84
C LYS A 16 -12.59 5.68 -5.12
N ASP A 17 -13.92 5.52 -5.01
CA ASP A 17 -14.88 6.62 -5.21
C ASP A 17 -14.64 7.38 -6.54
N HIS A 18 -14.39 6.64 -7.63
CA HIS A 18 -14.01 7.17 -8.96
C HIS A 18 -12.67 7.92 -9.04
N ILE A 19 -11.90 7.98 -7.95
CA ILE A 19 -10.55 8.54 -7.94
C ILE A 19 -9.56 7.42 -8.21
N LYS A 20 -8.79 7.56 -9.29
CA LYS A 20 -7.74 6.62 -9.68
C LYS A 20 -6.36 7.22 -9.45
N VAL A 21 -5.53 6.50 -8.69
CA VAL A 21 -4.16 6.93 -8.31
C VAL A 21 -3.15 5.90 -8.80
N GLY A 22 -2.13 6.35 -9.51
CA GLY A 22 -1.01 5.51 -9.99
C GLY A 22 0.18 5.54 -9.03
N LEU A 23 0.86 4.40 -8.87
CA LEU A 23 2.11 4.28 -8.10
C LEU A 23 3.17 3.49 -8.87
N CYS A 24 4.42 3.97 -8.83
CA CYS A 24 5.57 3.17 -9.26
C CYS A 24 5.95 2.17 -8.16
N GLU A 25 6.68 1.10 -8.52
CA GLU A 25 7.04 0.02 -7.59
C GLU A 25 7.72 0.52 -6.32
N ARG A 26 8.60 1.51 -6.44
CA ARG A 26 9.32 2.10 -5.29
C ARG A 26 8.37 2.73 -4.28
N HIS A 27 7.44 3.56 -4.76
CA HIS A 27 6.53 4.26 -3.86
C HIS A 27 5.43 3.34 -3.33
N PHE A 28 4.99 2.36 -4.13
CA PHE A 28 4.08 1.34 -3.64
C PHE A 28 4.69 0.55 -2.47
N ARG A 29 5.92 0.05 -2.64
CA ARG A 29 6.62 -0.69 -1.58
C ARG A 29 6.74 0.14 -0.30
N LYS A 30 7.23 1.38 -0.40
CA LYS A 30 7.37 2.27 0.75
C LYS A 30 6.04 2.50 1.48
N ARG A 31 4.94 2.74 0.74
CA ARG A 31 3.62 2.93 1.36
C ARG A 31 3.11 1.68 2.08
N VAL A 32 3.35 0.51 1.51
CA VAL A 32 2.99 -0.77 2.15
C VAL A 32 3.84 -1.02 3.40
N GLU A 33 5.13 -0.71 3.37
CA GLU A 33 6.02 -0.79 4.53
C GLU A 33 5.59 0.18 5.64
N GLU A 34 5.33 1.45 5.31
CA GLU A 34 4.82 2.45 6.26
C GLU A 34 3.47 2.04 6.88
N LEU A 35 2.58 1.41 6.10
CA LEU A 35 1.34 0.84 6.61
C LEU A 35 1.59 -0.35 7.53
N ALA A 36 2.60 -1.19 7.21
CA ALA A 36 2.98 -2.35 8.01
C ALA A 36 3.63 -1.98 9.35
N GLU A 37 4.31 -0.84 9.39
CA GLU A 37 4.97 -0.27 10.56
C GLU A 37 4.04 0.67 11.36
N SER A 38 2.87 1.03 10.82
CA SER A 38 1.89 1.83 11.55
C SER A 38 1.32 1.05 12.72
N GLU A 39 1.30 1.67 13.91
CA GLU A 39 0.73 1.11 15.15
C GLU A 39 -0.73 0.68 14.96
N GLU A 40 -1.47 1.31 14.03
CA GLU A 40 -2.84 0.89 13.68
C GLU A 40 -2.91 -0.48 12.99
N LEU A 41 -1.93 -0.84 12.15
CA LEU A 41 -1.88 -2.17 11.55
C LEU A 41 -1.35 -3.22 12.54
N ALA A 42 -0.45 -2.83 13.44
CA ALA A 42 -0.06 -3.66 14.58
C ALA A 42 -1.28 -3.98 15.46
N ALA A 43 -2.08 -2.96 15.77
CA ALA A 43 -3.34 -3.06 16.52
C ALA A 43 -4.44 -3.87 15.80
N LEU A 44 -4.38 -3.97 14.48
CA LEU A 44 -5.24 -4.85 13.68
C LEU A 44 -4.70 -6.28 13.61
N LYS A 45 -3.37 -6.48 13.53
CA LYS A 45 -2.73 -7.81 13.53
C LYS A 45 -2.89 -8.55 14.86
N GLU A 46 -2.97 -7.85 15.99
CA GLU A 46 -3.30 -8.46 17.29
C GLU A 46 -4.76 -8.90 17.38
N LYS A 47 -5.66 -8.32 16.57
CA LYS A 47 -7.09 -8.67 16.53
C LYS A 47 -7.41 -9.72 15.46
N LEU A 48 -6.65 -9.73 14.37
CA LEU A 48 -6.72 -10.74 13.32
C LEU A 48 -5.62 -11.77 13.59
N ASP A 49 -5.95 -12.87 14.26
CA ASP A 49 -5.11 -14.05 14.38
C ASP A 49 -4.89 -14.67 12.98
N ILE A 50 -4.02 -14.05 12.18
CA ILE A 50 -3.72 -14.53 10.82
C ILE A 50 -2.80 -15.72 10.98
N ASN A 51 -3.42 -16.90 11.06
CA ASN A 51 -2.77 -18.20 11.06
C ASN A 51 -1.82 -18.29 9.85
N ARG A 52 -0.54 -18.03 10.09
CA ARG A 52 0.53 -18.24 9.11
C ARG A 52 0.81 -19.73 9.07
N THR A 53 0.07 -20.46 8.24
CA THR A 53 0.37 -21.86 7.95
C THR A 53 1.71 -21.94 7.22
N LYS A 54 2.54 -22.91 7.65
CA LYS A 54 3.94 -23.15 7.27
C LYS A 54 4.16 -23.41 5.79
#